data_AF-A0A151N935-F1
#
_entry.id   AF-A0A151N935-F1
#
_cell.length_a   1.000
_cell.length_b   1.000
_cell.length_c   1.000
_cell.angle_alpha   90.00
_cell.angle_beta   90.00
_cell.angle_gamma   90.00
#
_symmetry.space_group_name_H-M   'P 1'
#
loop_
_entity.id
_entity.type
_entity.pdbx_description
1 polymer ?
#
loop_
_entity_poly.entity_id
_entity_poly.type
_entity_poly.pdbx_seq_one_letter_code
_entity_poly.pdbx_strand_id
1 'polypeptide(L)'
;MGQLFECVLFTASLAKYADPVADLLDKRGAFRARLFRESCVFHRGNYVKDLSRLGRDLRRVLIVDNSPASYVFHPNNAVPVASWFDNMADTELLDLLPFFEGLSRVDDVYSVLRQHRTSS
;
A
#
# COMPACT_ATOMS: atom_id res chain seq x y z
N MET A 1 7.86 8.97 5.85
CA MET A 1 7.44 7.57 5.60
C MET A 1 8.58 6.57 5.48
N GLY A 2 9.54 6.70 4.56
CA GLY A 2 10.66 5.72 4.43
C GLY A 2 11.60 5.57 5.64
N GLN A 3 11.50 6.46 6.64
CA GLN A 3 12.18 6.33 7.94
C GLN A 3 11.34 5.59 8.99
N LEU A 4 10.02 5.52 8.79
CA LEU A 4 9.05 4.90 9.72
C LEU A 4 8.70 3.47 9.30
N PHE A 5 8.72 3.18 8.00
CA PHE A 5 8.28 1.92 7.43
C PHE A 5 9.31 1.32 6.49
N GLU A 6 9.29 -0.01 6.37
CA GLU A 6 9.83 -0.71 5.22
C GLU A 6 8.87 -0.52 4.04
N CYS A 7 9.08 0.51 3.22
CA CYS A 7 8.22 0.78 2.07
C CYS A 7 8.52 -0.19 0.91
N VAL A 8 7.49 -0.82 0.36
CA VAL A 8 7.56 -1.66 -0.85
C VAL A 8 6.64 -1.08 -1.91
N LEU A 9 7.18 -0.78 -3.09
CA LEU A 9 6.35 -0.45 -4.24
C LEU A 9 5.77 -1.75 -4.80
N PHE A 10 4.46 -1.94 -4.74
CA PHE A 10 3.82 -3.12 -5.32
C PHE A 10 2.76 -2.69 -6.34
N THR A 11 2.98 -2.99 -7.62
CA THR A 11 2.06 -2.63 -8.72
C THR A 11 1.64 -3.84 -9.55
N ALA A 12 0.42 -3.81 -10.09
CA ALA A 12 -0.06 -4.80 -11.07
C ALA A 12 0.41 -4.50 -12.50
N SER A 13 1.22 -3.44 -12.68
CA SER A 13 1.87 -3.11 -13.96
C SER A 13 3.17 -3.89 -14.16
N LEU A 14 3.63 -3.93 -15.41
CA LEU A 14 4.90 -4.55 -15.78
C LEU A 14 6.09 -3.65 -15.39
N ALA A 15 7.20 -4.26 -14.99
CA ALA A 15 8.44 -3.57 -14.61
C ALA A 15 8.91 -2.55 -15.67
N LYS A 16 8.84 -2.91 -16.96
CA LYS A 16 9.25 -2.06 -18.09
C LYS A 16 8.59 -0.67 -18.12
N TYR A 17 7.42 -0.53 -17.52
CA TYR A 17 6.71 0.74 -17.38
C TYR A 17 6.90 1.34 -15.98
N ALA A 18 6.78 0.50 -14.95
CA ALA A 18 6.76 0.95 -13.57
C ALA A 18 8.14 1.37 -13.04
N ASP A 19 9.24 0.75 -13.48
CA ASP A 19 10.59 1.08 -13.02
C ASP A 19 11.00 2.52 -13.36
N PRO A 20 10.89 2.98 -14.63
CA PRO A 20 11.20 4.38 -14.96
C PRO A 20 10.39 5.38 -14.14
N VAL A 21 9.11 5.08 -13.89
CA VAL A 21 8.23 5.93 -13.06
C VAL A 21 8.69 5.94 -11.60
N ALA A 22 9.03 4.77 -11.05
CA ALA A 22 9.55 4.65 -9.69
C ALA A 22 10.86 5.41 -9.51
N ASP A 23 11.75 5.38 -10.49
CA ASP A 23 13.02 6.14 -10.48
C ASP A 23 12.80 7.66 -10.51
N LEU A 24 11.73 8.11 -11.17
CA LEU A 24 11.33 9.51 -11.17
C LEU A 24 10.73 9.94 -9.82
N LEU A 25 9.97 9.08 -9.17
CA LEU A 25 9.32 9.37 -7.89
C LEU A 25 10.27 9.26 -6.70
N ASP A 26 11.03 8.17 -6.59
CA ASP A 26 11.79 7.86 -5.39
C ASP A 26 13.23 8.39 -5.43
N LYS A 27 13.36 9.71 -5.23
CA LYS A 27 14.67 10.38 -5.19
C LYS A 27 15.50 10.12 -3.95
N ARG A 28 14.92 9.49 -2.91
CA ARG A 28 15.56 9.31 -1.60
C ARG A 28 15.74 7.84 -1.22
N GLY A 29 15.41 6.91 -2.11
CA GLY A 29 15.52 5.47 -1.85
C GLY A 29 14.59 5.00 -0.73
N ALA A 30 13.37 5.53 -0.69
CA ALA A 30 12.35 5.13 0.27
C ALA A 30 11.89 3.68 0.04
N PHE A 31 11.77 3.23 -1.22
CA PHE A 31 11.35 1.87 -1.54
C PHE A 31 12.49 0.87 -1.33
N ARG A 32 12.30 -0.08 -0.41
CA ARG A 32 13.24 -1.17 -0.12
C ARG A 32 13.17 -2.30 -1.13
N ALA A 33 12.01 -2.49 -1.75
CA ALA A 33 11.78 -3.45 -2.81
C ALA A 33 10.72 -2.93 -3.78
N ARG A 34 10.75 -3.46 -5.01
CA ARG A 34 9.75 -3.23 -6.05
C ARG A 34 9.19 -4.57 -6.49
N LEU A 35 7.87 -4.69 -6.45
CA LEU A 35 7.11 -5.87 -6.85
C LEU A 35 6.16 -5.47 -7.98
N PHE A 36 6.13 -6.28 -9.03
CA PHE A 36 5.39 -6.00 -10.25
C PHE A 36 4.31 -7.05 -10.49
N ARG A 37 3.67 -7.01 -11.66
CA ARG A 37 2.59 -7.91 -12.06
C ARG A 37 2.89 -9.38 -11.78
N GLU A 38 4.13 -9.82 -12.03
CA GLU A 38 4.57 -11.20 -11.88
C GLU A 38 4.55 -11.66 -10.41
N SER A 39 4.56 -10.71 -9.46
CA SER A 39 4.43 -10.97 -8.03
C SER A 39 2.96 -11.03 -7.56
N CYS A 40 2.00 -10.61 -8.40
CA CYS A 40 0.58 -10.71 -8.10
C CYS A 40 0.07 -12.14 -8.30
N VAL A 41 -0.97 -12.50 -7.55
CA VAL A 41 -1.77 -13.72 -7.78
C VAL A 41 -2.94 -13.37 -8.70
N PHE A 42 -3.05 -14.05 -9.83
CA PHE A 42 -4.22 -13.89 -10.69
C PHE A 42 -5.41 -14.67 -10.12
N HIS A 43 -6.39 -13.96 -9.56
CA HIS A 43 -7.55 -14.53 -8.88
C HIS A 43 -8.84 -13.90 -9.40
N ARG A 44 -9.74 -14.72 -9.94
CA ARG A 44 -11.07 -14.30 -10.44
C ARG A 44 -10.99 -13.07 -11.38
N GLY A 45 -10.05 -13.10 -12.32
CA GLY A 45 -9.87 -12.02 -13.30
C GLY A 45 -9.11 -10.80 -12.80
N ASN A 46 -8.66 -10.77 -11.53
CA ASN A 46 -7.96 -9.64 -10.94
C ASN A 46 -6.53 -10.02 -10.54
N TYR A 47 -5.62 -9.04 -10.58
CA TYR A 47 -4.28 -9.18 -10.01
C TYR A 47 -4.32 -8.81 -8.53
N VAL A 48 -4.29 -9.82 -7.67
CA VAL A 48 -4.35 -9.67 -6.21
C VAL A 48 -2.93 -9.65 -5.62
N LYS A 49 -2.69 -8.71 -4.72
CA LYS A 49 -1.45 -8.54 -3.96
C LYS A 49 -1.58 -9.32 -2.66
N ASP A 50 -1.25 -10.60 -2.71
CA ASP A 50 -1.32 -11.49 -1.54
C ASP A 50 -0.20 -11.16 -0.53
N LEU A 51 -0.56 -10.43 0.52
CA LEU A 51 0.36 -9.95 1.55
C LEU A 51 1.02 -11.09 2.34
N SER A 52 0.40 -12.27 2.40
CA SER A 52 0.98 -13.44 3.09
C SER A 52 2.29 -13.93 2.45
N ARG A 53 2.51 -13.59 1.17
CA ARG A 53 3.72 -13.94 0.41
C ARG A 53 4.91 -13.01 0.66
N LEU A 54 4.73 -11.93 1.42
CA LEU A 54 5.80 -10.96 1.71
C LEU A 54 6.81 -11.48 2.74
N GLY A 55 6.51 -12.57 3.45
CA GLY A 55 7.39 -13.07 4.52
C GLY A 55 7.50 -12.07 5.68
N ARG A 56 6.40 -11.40 6.02
CA ARG A 56 6.26 -10.45 7.12
C ARG A 56 5.05 -10.82 7.97
N ASP A 57 5.09 -10.53 9.27
CA ASP A 57 3.94 -10.71 10.15
C ASP A 57 2.81 -9.76 9.70
N LEU A 58 1.65 -10.30 9.34
CA LEU A 58 0.52 -9.51 8.86
C LEU A 58 0.01 -8.48 9.88
N ARG A 59 0.27 -8.68 11.19
CA ARG A 59 -0.04 -7.66 12.21
C ARG A 59 0.83 -6.40 12.08
N ARG A 60 1.88 -6.44 11.26
CA ARG A 60 2.81 -5.34 10.98
C ARG A 60 2.87 -4.97 9.50
N VAL A 61 1.90 -5.42 8.70
CA VAL A 61 1.83 -5.12 7.26
C VAL A 61 0.60 -4.27 6.96
N LEU A 62 0.79 -3.26 6.13
CA LEU A 62 -0.25 -2.39 5.60
C LEU A 62 -0.18 -2.41 4.08
N ILE A 63 -1.33 -2.26 3.41
CA ILE A 63 -1.38 -1.97 1.98
C ILE A 63 -2.18 -0.71 1.72
N VAL A 64 -1.64 0.17 0.88
CA VAL A 64 -2.31 1.37 0.37
C VAL A 64 -2.57 1.15 -1.11
N ASP A 65 -3.83 1.07 -1.48
CA ASP A 65 -4.25 0.80 -2.86
C ASP A 65 -5.64 1.38 -3.11
N ASN A 66 -5.82 1.93 -4.30
CA ASN A 66 -7.09 2.53 -4.72
C ASN A 66 -8.10 1.50 -5.23
N SER A 67 -7.70 0.24 -5.43
CA SER A 67 -8.58 -0.84 -5.88
C SER A 67 -8.81 -1.90 -4.81
N PRO A 68 -10.06 -2.06 -4.30
CA PRO A 68 -10.39 -3.12 -3.34
C PRO A 68 -10.08 -4.54 -3.80
N ALA A 69 -10.10 -4.78 -5.11
CA ALA A 69 -9.74 -6.08 -5.68
C ALA A 69 -8.26 -6.43 -5.42
N SER A 70 -7.37 -5.44 -5.36
CA SER A 70 -5.93 -5.64 -5.14
C SER A 70 -5.62 -6.30 -3.79
N TYR A 71 -6.43 -6.07 -2.76
CA TYR A 71 -6.21 -6.57 -1.40
C TYR A 71 -7.33 -7.47 -0.89
N VAL A 72 -8.09 -8.09 -1.80
CA VAL A 72 -9.27 -8.91 -1.44
C VAL A 72 -8.98 -10.04 -0.44
N PHE A 73 -7.74 -10.54 -0.38
CA PHE A 73 -7.32 -11.55 0.60
C PHE A 73 -7.01 -10.96 1.99
N HIS A 74 -6.67 -9.67 2.07
CA HIS A 74 -6.22 -9.00 3.30
C HIS A 74 -6.94 -7.65 3.50
N PRO A 75 -8.28 -7.59 3.48
CA PRO A 75 -9.00 -6.32 3.57
C PRO A 75 -8.82 -5.61 4.91
N ASN A 76 -8.41 -6.34 5.96
CA ASN A 76 -8.14 -5.78 7.28
C ASN A 76 -6.76 -5.14 7.41
N ASN A 77 -5.89 -5.31 6.41
CA ASN A 77 -4.57 -4.66 6.31
C ASN A 77 -4.60 -3.43 5.40
N ALA A 78 -5.73 -3.16 4.75
CA ALA A 78 -5.84 -2.12 3.74
C ALA A 78 -6.14 -0.76 4.38
N VAL A 79 -5.45 0.26 3.87
CA VAL A 79 -5.84 1.66 3.97
C VAL A 79 -6.30 2.06 2.56
N PRO A 80 -7.62 2.03 2.28
CA PRO A 80 -8.14 2.41 0.97
C PRO A 80 -7.84 3.89 0.70
N VAL A 81 -7.54 4.20 -0.55
CA VAL A 81 -7.35 5.58 -1.02
C VAL A 81 -8.17 5.84 -2.28
N ALA A 82 -8.52 7.09 -2.53
CA ALA A 82 -9.19 7.51 -3.74
C ALA A 82 -8.26 7.35 -4.96
N SER A 83 -8.87 7.18 -6.12
CA SER A 83 -8.12 7.22 -7.37
C SER A 83 -7.82 8.68 -7.71
N TRP A 84 -6.54 9.01 -7.83
CA TRP A 84 -6.09 10.31 -8.31
C TRP A 84 -5.95 10.31 -9.84
N PHE A 85 -6.39 11.39 -10.49
CA PHE A 85 -6.31 11.56 -11.95
C PHE A 85 -5.62 12.87 -12.33
N ASP A 86 -6.19 14.01 -11.95
CA ASP A 86 -5.69 15.35 -12.33
C ASP A 86 -6.01 16.47 -11.33
N ASN A 87 -6.65 16.14 -10.19
CA ASN A 87 -6.97 17.15 -9.18
C ASN A 87 -5.70 17.61 -8.45
N MET A 88 -5.22 18.81 -8.79
CA MET A 88 -4.05 19.42 -8.17
C MET A 88 -4.31 19.95 -6.74
N ALA A 89 -5.57 20.02 -6.32
CA ALA A 89 -5.94 20.36 -4.94
C ALA A 89 -6.13 19.11 -4.06
N ASP A 90 -5.83 17.91 -4.57
CA ASP A 90 -5.86 16.68 -3.79
C ASP A 90 -4.82 16.71 -2.67
N THR A 91 -5.27 16.38 -1.46
CA THR A 91 -4.44 16.32 -0.25
C THR A 91 -4.44 14.95 0.40
N GLU A 92 -5.04 13.93 -0.22
CA GLU A 92 -5.34 12.66 0.47
C GLU A 92 -4.08 12.01 1.06
N LEU A 93 -2.98 11.96 0.30
CA LEU A 93 -1.72 11.39 0.79
C LEU A 93 -1.08 12.21 1.91
N LEU A 94 -1.29 13.54 1.95
CA LEU A 94 -0.83 14.40 3.05
C LEU A 94 -1.67 14.18 4.30
N ASP A 95 -2.99 14.08 4.13
CA ASP A 95 -3.96 13.88 5.20
C ASP A 95 -3.78 12.53 5.90
N LEU A 96 -3.24 11.53 5.19
CA LEU A 96 -2.90 10.22 5.75
C LEU A 96 -1.60 10.19 6.56
N LEU A 97 -0.73 11.22 6.49
CA LEU A 97 0.56 11.18 7.19
C LEU A 97 0.42 11.01 8.70
N PRO A 98 -0.43 11.77 9.43
CA PRO A 98 -0.60 11.59 10.87
C PRO A 98 -1.14 10.20 11.23
N PHE A 99 -2.00 9.64 10.37
CA PHE A 99 -2.53 8.30 10.56
C PHE A 99 -1.45 7.24 10.46
N PHE A 100 -0.58 7.32 9.44
CA PHE A 100 0.58 6.43 9.31
C PHE A 100 1.59 6.63 10.44
N GLU A 101 1.81 7.85 10.91
CA GLU A 101 2.66 8.09 12.08
C GLU A 101 2.12 7.40 13.34
N GLY A 102 0.79 7.42 13.55
CA GLY A 102 0.14 6.67 14.62
C GLY A 102 0.32 5.15 14.48
N LEU A 103 0.08 4.63 13.27
CA LEU A 103 0.26 3.20 12.97
C LEU A 103 1.71 2.72 13.13
N SER A 104 2.71 3.59 12.93
CA SER A 104 4.12 3.23 13.12
C SER A 104 4.49 2.89 14.57
N ARG A 105 3.62 3.23 15.54
CA ARG A 105 3.87 3.08 16.98
C ARG A 105 3.11 1.91 17.60
N VAL A 106 2.26 1.21 16.84
CA VAL A 106 1.49 0.08 17.36
C VAL A 106 2.14 -1.24 16.97
N ASP A 107 2.01 -2.24 17.85
CA ASP A 107 2.53 -3.58 17.58
C ASP A 107 1.63 -4.42 16.64
N ASP A 108 0.34 -4.11 16.63
CA ASP A 108 -0.68 -4.76 15.79
C ASP A 108 -1.55 -3.70 15.11
N VAL A 109 -1.40 -3.58 13.78
CA VAL A 109 -2.16 -2.63 12.96
C VAL A 109 -3.66 -2.88 13.00
N TYR A 110 -4.11 -4.11 13.27
CA TYR A 110 -5.54 -4.43 13.36
C TYR A 110 -6.23 -3.77 14.55
N SER A 111 -5.47 -3.32 15.56
CA SER A 111 -6.03 -2.56 16.69
C SER A 111 -6.60 -1.20 16.24
N VAL A 112 -5.98 -0.58 15.24
CA VAL A 112 -6.33 0.74 14.71
C VAL A 112 -7.23 0.62 13.47
N LEU A 113 -6.83 -0.21 12.50
CA LEU A 113 -7.54 -0.30 11.21
C LEU A 113 -8.99 -0.80 11.36
N ARG A 114 -9.26 -1.69 12.32
CA ARG A 114 -10.63 -2.18 12.56
C ARG A 114 -11.54 -1.09 13.12
N GLN A 115 -11.00 -0.20 13.96
CA GLN A 115 -11.76 0.92 14.53
C GLN A 115 -12.03 2.00 13.48
N HIS A 116 -11.06 2.26 12.61
CA HIS A 116 -11.22 3.25 11.54
C HIS A 116 -12.35 2.88 10.55
N ARG A 117 -12.60 1.58 10.35
CA ARG A 117 -13.68 1.12 9.47
C ARG A 117 -15.09 1.26 10.06
N THR A 118 -15.22 1.43 11.38
CA THR A 118 -16.53 1.63 12.03
C THR A 118 -16.96 3.09 12.09
N SER A 119 -16.05 4.02 11.78
CA SER A 119 -16.27 5.47 11.87
C SER A 119 -16.32 6.17 10.50
N SER A 120 -16.30 5.41 9.41
CA SER A 120 -16.41 5.89 8.02
C SER A 120 -17.67 5.37 7.36
#